data_AF-A0A845G397-F1
#
_entry.id   AF-A0A845G397-F1
#
_cell.length_a   1.000
_cell.length_b   1.000
_cell.length_c   1.000
_cell.angle_alpha   90.00
_cell.angle_beta   90.00
_cell.angle_gamma   90.00
#
_symmetry.space_group_name_H-M   'P 1'
#
loop_
_entity.id
_entity.type
_entity.pdbx_description
1 polymer ?
#
loop_
_entity_poly.entity_id
_entity_poly.type
_entity_poly.pdbx_seq_one_letter_code
_entity_poly.pdbx_strand_id
1 'polypeptide(L)' 'MPRARRIIKLSLPDEFIALCRRDGVAPETVLRGFIADLYGIVNWTSAPRQDGYGSNGSDERDKAQTYYDRVGYPYWNR' A
#
# COMPACT_ATOMS: atom_id res chain seq x y z
N MET A 1 -10.35 5.36 -23.12
CA MET A 1 -11.31 5.66 -22.04
C MET A 1 -10.51 6.01 -20.78
N PRO A 2 -10.64 7.22 -20.19
CA PRO A 2 -10.04 7.50 -18.89
C PRO A 2 -10.67 6.57 -17.84
N ARG A 3 -9.86 5.82 -17.09
CA ARG A 3 -10.36 4.97 -16.01
C ARG A 3 -10.96 5.87 -14.92
N ALA A 4 -12.15 5.52 -14.43
CA ALA A 4 -12.77 6.22 -13.32
C ALA A 4 -11.82 6.21 -12.09
N ARG A 5 -11.57 7.40 -11.52
CA ARG A 5 -10.75 7.54 -10.32
C ARG A 5 -11.57 7.07 -9.11
N ARG A 6 -11.16 5.99 -8.46
CA ARG A 6 -11.76 5.50 -7.22
C ARG A 6 -11.03 6.14 -6.04
N ILE A 7 -11.75 6.81 -5.13
CA ILE A 7 -11.18 7.53 -3.98
C ILE A 7 -11.80 6.97 -2.71
N ILE A 8 -10.96 6.60 -1.75
CA ILE A 8 -11.35 6.27 -0.38
C ILE A 8 -10.80 7.38 0.52
N LYS A 9 -11.64 7.94 1.39
CA LYS A 9 -11.22 8.90 2.43
C LYS A 9 -11.20 8.17 3.78
N LEU A 10 -10.07 8.23 4.48
CA LEU A 10 -9.89 7.61 5.79
C LEU A 10 -9.45 8.69 6.79
N SER A 11 -10.10 8.72 7.95
CA SER A 11 -9.54 9.41 9.12
C SER A 11 -8.42 8.54 9.68
N LEU A 12 -7.23 9.09 9.80
CA LEU A 12 -6.06 8.37 10.31
C LEU A 12 -5.93 8.59 11.82
N PRO A 13 -5.60 7.54 12.60
CA PRO A 13 -5.40 7.67 14.04
C PRO A 13 -4.09 8.45 14.33
N ASP A 14 -4.09 9.21 15.43
CA ASP A 14 -2.97 10.07 15.81
C ASP A 14 -1.67 9.28 16.02
N GLU A 15 -1.77 8.03 16.49
CA GLU A 15 -0.63 7.12 16.68
C GLU A 15 0.06 6.80 15.36
N PHE A 16 -0.71 6.58 14.29
CA PHE A 16 -0.14 6.33 12.97
C PHE A 16 0.50 7.60 12.39
N ILE A 17 -0.12 8.77 12.60
CA ILE A 17 0.45 10.06 12.20
C ILE A 17 1.75 10.33 12.95
N ALA A 18 1.80 10.06 14.26
CA ALA A 18 2.98 10.22 15.08
C ALA A 18 4.12 9.29 14.64
N LEU A 19 3.81 8.03 14.34
CA LEU A 19 4.76 7.07 13.77
C LEU A 19 5.36 7.59 12.46
N CYS A 20 4.51 8.01 11.53
CA CYS A 20 4.93 8.56 10.24
C CYS A 20 5.82 9.80 10.41
N ARG A 21 5.42 10.72 11.31
CA ARG A 21 6.19 11.94 11.61
C ARG A 21 7.56 11.63 12.22
N ARG A 22 7.63 10.68 13.17
CA ARG A 22 8.88 10.25 13.80
C ARG A 22 9.89 9.78 12.75
N ASP A 23 9.41 9.02 11.77
CA ASP A 23 10.26 8.39 10.75
C ASP A 23 10.40 9.25 9.49
N GLY A 24 9.83 10.47 9.47
CA GLY A 24 9.93 11.41 8.37
C GLY A 24 9.21 10.98 7.08
N VAL A 25 8.22 10.09 7.19
CA VAL A 25 7.49 9.53 6.04
C VAL A 25 6.06 10.06 6.01
N ALA A 26 5.53 10.37 4.81
CA ALA A 26 4.12 10.74 4.67
C ALA A 26 3.22 9.49 4.85
N PRO A 27 2.08 9.59 5.57
CA PRO A 27 1.15 8.47 5.72
C PRO A 27 0.69 7.88 4.37
N GLU A 28 0.48 8.75 3.38
CA GLU A 28 0.12 8.35 2.01
C GLU A 28 1.18 7.44 1.36
N THR A 29 2.46 7.71 1.59
CA THR A 29 3.57 6.88 1.09
C THR A 29 3.52 5.49 1.69
N VAL A 30 3.32 5.39 3.01
CA VAL A 30 3.21 4.10 3.72
C VAL A 30 2.03 3.29 3.19
N LEU A 31 0.86 3.91 3.07
CA LEU A 31 -0.36 3.24 2.61
C LEU A 31 -0.25 2.81 1.14
N ARG A 32 0.31 3.65 0.27
CA ARG A 32 0.55 3.29 -1.14
C ARG A 32 1.55 2.15 -1.27
N GLY A 33 2.62 2.17 -0.49
CA GLY A 33 3.62 1.10 -0.45
C GLY A 33 2.99 -0.23 -0.09
N PHE A 34 2.24 -0.29 1.01
CA PHE A 34 1.55 -1.52 1.43
C PHE A 34 0.58 -2.05 0.36
N ILE A 35 -0.22 -1.17 -0.26
CA ILE A 35 -1.14 -1.57 -1.34
C ILE A 35 -0.36 -2.10 -2.55
N ALA A 36 0.74 -1.44 -2.90
CA ALA A 36 1.59 -1.85 -4.02
C ALA A 36 2.27 -3.19 -3.75
N ASP A 37 2.72 -3.44 -2.52
CA ASP A 37 3.32 -4.71 -2.12
C ASP A 37 2.30 -5.84 -2.14
N LEU A 38 1.11 -5.62 -1.58
CA LEU A 38 0.04 -6.61 -1.59
C LEU A 38 -0.41 -6.99 -3.01
N TYR A 39 -0.41 -6.04 -3.94
CA TYR A 39 -0.80 -6.28 -5.33
C TYR A 39 0.39 -6.59 -6.27
N GLY A 40 1.62 -6.66 -5.73
CA GLY A 40 2.82 -6.92 -6.51
C GLY A 40 3.12 -5.89 -7.60
N ILE A 41 2.79 -4.61 -7.38
CA ILE A 41 3.01 -3.53 -8.35
C ILE A 41 4.49 -3.18 -8.40
N VAL A 42 5.24 -3.79 -9.32
CA VAL A 42 6.65 -3.44 -9.55
C VAL A 42 6.74 -2.21 -10.45
N ASN A 43 7.54 -1.23 -10.02
CA ASN A 43 7.81 -0.02 -10.79
C ASN A 43 9.22 -0.07 -11.37
N TRP A 44 9.34 -0.34 -12.67
CA TRP A 44 10.64 -0.45 -13.34
C TRP A 44 11.18 0.93 -13.69
N THR A 45 12.48 1.15 -13.52
CA THR A 45 13.13 2.43 -13.85
C THR A 45 12.93 2.83 -15.32
N SER A 46 12.81 1.84 -16.21
CA SER A 46 12.53 2.01 -17.64
C SER A 46 11.05 2.25 -17.97
N ALA A 47 10.14 2.03 -17.02
CA ALA A 47 8.69 2.17 -17.20
C ALA A 47 8.01 2.65 -15.91
N PRO A 48 8.28 3.90 -15.47
CA PRO A 48 7.75 4.42 -14.23
C PRO A 48 6.22 4.61 -14.30
N ARG A 49 5.50 4.13 -13.30
CA ARG A 49 4.07 4.40 -13.09
C ARG A 49 3.85 5.84 -12.67
N GLN A 50 2.77 6.44 -13.18
CA GLN A 50 2.41 7.84 -12.90
C GLN A 50 1.45 7.98 -11.70
N ASP A 51 0.88 6.88 -11.21
CA ASP A 51 -0.09 6.87 -10.11
C ASP A 51 0.53 6.78 -8.72
N GLY A 52 1.86 6.75 -8.64
CA GLY A 52 2.63 6.76 -7.39
C GLY A 52 2.65 5.41 -6.66
N TYR A 53 2.11 4.34 -7.24
CA TYR A 53 2.23 3.00 -6.68
C TYR A 53 3.54 2.33 -7.14
N GLY A 54 4.24 1.74 -6.19
CA GLY A 54 5.43 0.94 -6.43
C GLY A 54 5.75 0.11 -5.20
N SER A 55 6.05 -1.17 -5.42
CA SER A 55 6.44 -2.13 -4.39
C SER A 55 7.81 -1.77 -3.82
N ASN A 56 7.98 -2.02 -2.53
CA ASN A 56 9.22 -1.76 -1.78
C ASN A 56 10.26 -2.88 -1.96
N GLY A 57 9.85 -4.09 -2.34
CA GLY A 57 10.77 -5.22 -2.51
C GLY A 57 10.06 -6.58 -2.56
N SER A 58 10.79 -7.66 -2.83
CA SER A 58 10.22 -9.02 -2.85
C SER A 58 9.70 -9.43 -1.49
N ASP A 59 10.49 -9.19 -0.46
CA ASP A 59 10.19 -9.63 0.90
C ASP A 59 8.98 -8.87 1.45
N GLU A 60 8.83 -7.60 1.08
CA GLU A 60 7.68 -6.79 1.44
C GLU A 60 6.40 -7.31 0.79
N ARG A 61 6.45 -7.75 -0.48
CA ARG A 61 5.30 -8.41 -1.14
C ARG A 61 4.90 -9.70 -0.40
N ASP A 62 5.88 -10.54 -0.08
CA ASP A 62 5.63 -11.80 0.63
C ASP A 62 5.05 -11.55 2.02
N LYS A 63 5.56 -10.55 2.74
CA LYS A 63 5.06 -10.16 4.07
C LYS A 63 3.67 -9.53 4.00
N ALA A 64 3.40 -8.67 3.02
CA ALA A 64 2.09 -8.07 2.84
C ALA A 64 1.02 -9.14 2.53
N GLN A 65 1.34 -10.08 1.65
CA GLN A 65 0.48 -11.22 1.34
C GLN A 65 0.28 -12.10 2.59
N THR A 66 1.35 -12.44 3.30
CA THR A 66 1.28 -13.22 4.53
C THR A 66 0.39 -12.55 5.59
N TYR A 67 0.51 -11.24 5.79
CA TYR A 67 -0.37 -10.48 6.67
C TYR A 67 -1.82 -10.57 6.21
N TYR A 68 -2.08 -10.32 4.92
CA TYR A 68 -3.44 -10.32 4.35
C TYR A 68 -4.14 -11.67 4.53
N ASP A 69 -3.42 -12.76 4.29
CA ASP A 69 -3.93 -14.13 4.45
C ASP A 69 -4.14 -14.50 5.92
N ARG A 70 -3.20 -14.15 6.81
CA ARG A 70 -3.27 -14.48 8.24
C ARG A 70 -4.38 -13.73 8.99
N VAL A 71 -4.71 -12.51 8.57
CA VAL A 71 -5.88 -11.79 9.11
C VAL A 71 -7.19 -12.47 8.67
N GLY A 72 -7.15 -13.28 7.61
CA GLY A 72 -8.31 -13.98 7.10
C GLY A 72 -9.15 -13.14 6.15
N TYR A 73 -8.62 -12.03 5.61
CA TYR A 73 -9.34 -11.22 4.61
C TYR A 73 -9.85 -12.02 3.40
N PRO A 74 -9.14 -13.05 2.88
CA PRO A 74 -9.68 -13.91 1.83
C PRO A 74 -10.98 -14.65 2.19
N TYR A 75 -11.27 -14.80 3.48
CA TYR A 75 -12.41 -15.53 4.04
C TYR A 75 -13.40 -14.64 4.81
N TRP A 76 -13.15 -13.33 4.90
CA TRP A 76 -13.87 -12.42 5.81
C TRP A 76 -15.39 -12.32 5.55
N ASN A 77 -15.81 -12.47 4.29
CA ASN A 77 -17.22 -12.40 3.87
C ASN A 77 -17.64 -13.67 3.09
N ARG A 78 -17.02 -14.82 3.38
CA ARG A 78 -17.39 -16.12 2.80
C ARG A 78 -18.28 -16.92 3.74
#